data_AF-A0A090NI48-F1
#
_entry.id   AF-A0A090NI48-F1
#
_cell.length_a   1.000
_cell.length_b   1.000
_cell.length_c   1.000
_cell.angle_alpha   90.00
_cell.angle_beta   90.00
_cell.angle_gamma   90.00
#
_symmetry.space_group_name_H-M   'P 1'
#
loop_
_entity.id
_entity.type
_entity.pdbx_description
1 polymer ?
#
loop_
_entity_poly.entity_id
_entity_poly.type
_entity_poly.pdbx_seq_one_letter_code
_entity_poly.pdbx_strand_id
1 'polypeptide(L)'
;MAIPIAILVNVAMLLTRMTRVVNVDIWNIWHMTFTGALLHLATGSWMIGIAGVVIHAAFVYKLGDWFARDTRNFFELEGIAIPHGTSAYMGLIAVLVDAIIEKIPGVNRIKFSADDIQRKFGPFGEPVTVGFVMGLIIGILAGYDVKGVLQLAVKTAAVMLLMPRVIKPIMDGLTPIAKQARSRLQAKFGGQEFLIGLDPALLLGHTAVVSASLIFIPLTILIAVCVPGNQVLPFGDLATIGFFVAMAVAVHRGNLFRTLISGVIIMSITLWIATQTIGLHTQLAANAGALKAGGMVASMDQGGSPIT
;
A
#
# COMPACT_ATOMS: atom_id res chain seq x y z
N MET A 1 -22.49 9.31 2.15
CA MET A 1 -23.27 8.14 1.66
C MET A 1 -22.41 6.95 1.22
N ALA A 2 -21.12 7.12 0.94
CA ALA A 2 -20.26 6.03 0.48
C ALA A 2 -20.09 4.87 1.48
N ILE A 3 -20.03 5.15 2.79
CA ILE A 3 -19.85 4.13 3.84
C ILE A 3 -20.96 3.06 3.81
N PRO A 4 -22.27 3.41 3.95
CA PRO A 4 -23.34 2.42 3.81
C PRO A 4 -23.33 1.66 2.48
N ILE A 5 -23.01 2.34 1.38
CA ILE A 5 -22.97 1.73 0.04
C ILE A 5 -21.88 0.67 -0.04
N ALA A 6 -20.65 0.97 0.41
CA ALA A 6 -19.55 0.01 0.40
C ALA A 6 -19.85 -1.21 1.28
N ILE A 7 -20.48 -1.02 2.44
CA ILE A 7 -20.93 -2.13 3.30
C ILE A 7 -21.96 -2.99 2.57
N LEU A 8 -22.95 -2.38 1.93
CA LEU A 8 -23.96 -3.10 1.15
C LEU A 8 -23.34 -3.87 -0.02
N VAL A 9 -22.35 -3.30 -0.71
CA VAL A 9 -21.59 -3.98 -1.77
C VAL A 9 -20.84 -5.18 -1.21
N ASN A 10 -20.18 -5.05 -0.06
CA ASN A 10 -19.50 -6.18 0.58
C ASN A 10 -20.49 -7.31 0.91
N VAL A 11 -21.62 -6.97 1.54
CA VAL A 11 -22.69 -7.94 1.86
C VAL A 11 -23.22 -8.61 0.58
N ALA A 12 -23.51 -7.84 -0.47
CA ALA A 12 -23.99 -8.38 -1.73
C ALA A 12 -22.98 -9.35 -2.35
N MET A 13 -21.70 -8.98 -2.39
CA MET A 13 -20.63 -9.85 -2.91
C MET A 13 -20.43 -11.13 -2.10
N LEU A 14 -20.64 -11.09 -0.78
CA LEU A 14 -20.58 -12.27 0.07
C LEU A 14 -21.75 -13.23 -0.20
N LEU A 15 -22.95 -12.68 -0.42
CA LEU A 15 -24.14 -13.46 -0.76
C LEU A 15 -24.04 -14.08 -2.17
N THR A 16 -23.49 -13.34 -3.13
CA THR A 16 -23.26 -13.83 -4.51
C THR A 16 -21.96 -14.63 -4.66
N ARG A 17 -21.21 -14.84 -3.58
CA ARG A 17 -19.92 -15.57 -3.54
C ARG A 17 -18.84 -14.97 -4.47
N MET A 18 -18.92 -13.67 -4.75
CA MET A 18 -17.91 -12.96 -5.53
C MET A 18 -16.61 -12.74 -4.74
N THR A 19 -16.69 -12.61 -3.41
CA THR A 19 -15.54 -12.52 -2.50
C THR A 19 -15.78 -13.34 -1.24
N ARG A 20 -14.69 -13.80 -0.62
CA ARG A 20 -14.69 -14.41 0.72
C ARG A 20 -14.41 -13.40 1.83
N VAL A 21 -14.10 -12.15 1.48
CA VAL A 21 -13.63 -11.13 2.43
C VAL A 21 -14.81 -10.40 3.07
N VAL A 22 -14.96 -10.57 4.38
CA VAL A 22 -15.85 -9.75 5.21
C VAL A 22 -15.06 -8.54 5.69
N ASN A 23 -15.39 -7.37 5.15
CA ASN A 23 -14.71 -6.16 5.54
C ASN A 23 -15.19 -5.70 6.92
N VAL A 24 -14.28 -5.58 7.89
CA VAL A 24 -14.57 -5.02 9.22
C VAL A 24 -13.90 -3.67 9.44
N ASP A 25 -13.01 -3.26 8.54
CA ASP A 25 -12.35 -1.98 8.58
C ASP A 25 -13.19 -0.93 7.83
N ILE A 26 -13.99 -0.22 8.61
CA ILE A 26 -14.87 0.84 8.12
C ILE A 26 -14.08 2.11 7.81
N TRP A 27 -12.94 2.32 8.48
CA TRP A 27 -12.12 3.52 8.30
C TRP A 27 -11.64 3.59 6.86
N ASN A 28 -11.09 2.48 6.33
CA ASN A 28 -10.56 2.39 4.98
C ASN A 28 -11.57 2.51 3.83
N ILE A 29 -12.87 2.72 4.12
CA ILE A 29 -13.87 3.06 3.09
C ILE A 29 -13.68 4.49 2.56
N TRP A 30 -12.88 5.32 3.25
CA TRP A 30 -12.53 6.66 2.78
C TRP A 30 -11.89 6.64 1.36
N HIS A 31 -11.12 5.60 1.01
CA HIS A 31 -10.56 5.40 -0.34
C HIS A 31 -11.65 5.38 -1.42
N MET A 32 -12.69 4.55 -1.21
CA MET A 32 -13.81 4.43 -2.16
C MET A 32 -14.62 5.73 -2.20
N THR A 33 -14.74 6.40 -1.04
CA THR A 33 -15.41 7.69 -0.93
C THR A 33 -14.71 8.76 -1.76
N PHE A 34 -13.37 8.76 -1.74
CA PHE A 34 -12.56 9.69 -2.50
C PHE A 34 -12.76 9.52 -4.01
N THR A 35 -12.81 8.27 -4.50
CA THR A 35 -13.14 7.98 -5.91
C THR A 35 -14.51 8.50 -6.30
N GLY A 36 -15.53 8.26 -5.48
CA GLY A 36 -16.87 8.78 -5.74
C GLY A 36 -16.92 10.31 -5.76
N ALA A 37 -16.15 10.97 -4.88
CA ALA A 37 -16.05 12.43 -4.84
C ALA A 37 -15.37 12.99 -6.08
N LEU A 38 -14.25 12.41 -6.53
CA LEU A 38 -13.56 12.85 -7.75
C LEU A 38 -14.43 12.65 -8.99
N LEU A 39 -15.12 11.52 -9.13
CA LEU A 39 -16.02 11.28 -10.25
C LEU A 39 -17.21 12.23 -10.27
N HIS A 40 -17.77 12.55 -9.09
CA HIS A 40 -18.83 13.54 -8.99
C HIS A 40 -18.34 14.93 -9.42
N LEU A 41 -17.15 15.35 -8.98
CA LEU A 41 -16.57 16.63 -9.38
C LEU A 41 -16.25 16.69 -10.88
N ALA A 42 -15.69 15.60 -11.44
CA ALA A 42 -15.30 15.54 -12.84
C ALA A 42 -16.50 15.54 -13.80
N THR A 43 -17.62 14.94 -13.40
CA THR A 43 -18.78 14.73 -14.29
C THR A 43 -20.00 15.57 -13.95
N GLY A 44 -20.04 16.18 -12.76
CA GLY A 44 -21.23 16.81 -12.19
C GLY A 44 -22.34 15.83 -11.79
N SER A 45 -22.17 14.52 -12.04
CA SER A 45 -23.22 13.52 -11.81
C SER A 45 -23.01 12.77 -10.52
N TRP A 46 -23.96 12.94 -9.60
CA TRP A 46 -23.98 12.20 -8.34
C TRP A 46 -24.12 10.68 -8.55
N MET A 47 -24.87 10.26 -9.58
CA MET A 47 -25.05 8.84 -9.91
C MET A 47 -23.74 8.19 -10.38
N ILE A 48 -22.93 8.90 -11.18
CA ILE A 48 -21.62 8.42 -11.61
C ILE A 48 -20.68 8.30 -10.40
N GLY A 49 -20.72 9.27 -9.48
CA GLY A 49 -19.99 9.17 -8.21
C GLY A 49 -20.33 7.91 -7.42
N ILE A 50 -21.61 7.58 -7.26
CA ILE A 50 -22.04 6.35 -6.58
C ILE A 50 -21.58 5.09 -7.32
N ALA A 51 -21.75 5.06 -8.65
CA ALA A 51 -21.29 3.93 -9.45
C ALA A 51 -19.78 3.69 -9.26
N GLY A 52 -19.00 4.78 -9.20
CA GLY A 52 -17.58 4.74 -8.85
C GLY A 52 -17.29 4.11 -7.50
N VAL A 53 -18.02 4.51 -6.43
CA VAL A 53 -17.88 3.88 -5.11
C VAL A 53 -18.17 2.38 -5.17
N VAL A 54 -19.25 1.99 -5.86
CA VAL A 54 -19.67 0.59 -5.97
C VAL A 54 -18.62 -0.25 -6.70
N ILE A 55 -18.12 0.24 -7.84
CA ILE A 55 -17.12 -0.45 -8.66
C ILE A 55 -15.79 -0.55 -7.89
N HIS A 56 -15.33 0.56 -7.29
CA HIS A 56 -14.11 0.57 -6.50
C HIS A 56 -14.22 -0.43 -5.34
N ALA A 57 -15.30 -0.35 -4.55
CA ALA A 57 -15.53 -1.26 -3.43
C ALA A 57 -15.50 -2.72 -3.87
N ALA A 58 -16.24 -3.05 -4.94
CA ALA A 58 -16.29 -4.41 -5.44
C ALA A 58 -14.92 -4.92 -5.91
N PHE A 59 -14.16 -4.05 -6.58
CA PHE A 59 -12.83 -4.36 -7.06
C PHE A 59 -11.85 -4.63 -5.91
N VAL A 60 -11.75 -3.75 -4.92
CA VAL A 60 -10.77 -3.91 -3.83
C VAL A 60 -11.11 -5.07 -2.89
N TYR A 61 -12.40 -5.34 -2.63
CA TYR A 61 -12.82 -6.55 -1.91
C TYR A 61 -12.48 -7.83 -2.67
N LYS A 62 -12.52 -7.79 -4.00
CA LYS A 62 -12.07 -8.92 -4.82
C LYS A 62 -10.55 -9.10 -4.79
N LEU A 63 -9.80 -8.00 -4.81
CA LEU A 63 -8.34 -8.05 -4.71
C LEU A 63 -7.86 -8.57 -3.35
N GLY A 64 -8.50 -8.18 -2.25
CA GLY A 64 -8.18 -8.75 -0.95
C GLY A 64 -8.34 -10.28 -0.90
N ASP A 65 -9.35 -10.81 -1.59
CA ASP A 65 -9.55 -12.26 -1.72
C ASP A 65 -8.48 -12.90 -2.61
N TRP A 66 -8.10 -12.24 -3.71
CA TRP A 66 -7.09 -12.72 -4.64
C TRP A 66 -5.69 -12.78 -4.00
N PHE A 67 -5.32 -11.75 -3.24
CA PHE A 67 -4.06 -11.66 -2.48
C PHE A 67 -4.09 -12.35 -1.11
N ALA A 68 -5.17 -13.09 -0.79
CA ALA A 68 -5.27 -13.82 0.47
C ALA A 68 -4.13 -14.85 0.64
N ARG A 69 -3.62 -15.41 -0.48
CA ARG A 69 -2.49 -16.34 -0.44
C ARG A 69 -1.19 -15.65 -0.04
N ASP A 70 -0.91 -14.48 -0.59
CA ASP A 70 0.28 -13.68 -0.26
C ASP A 70 0.20 -13.19 1.19
N THR A 71 -0.98 -12.71 1.60
CA THR A 71 -1.28 -12.30 2.98
C THR A 71 -1.00 -13.45 3.97
N ARG A 72 -1.51 -14.65 3.70
CA ARG A 72 -1.30 -15.81 4.57
C ARG A 72 0.15 -16.33 4.54
N ASN A 73 0.73 -16.51 3.36
CA ASN A 73 1.98 -17.26 3.22
C ASN A 73 3.23 -16.40 3.45
N PHE A 74 3.19 -15.11 3.09
CA PHE A 74 4.33 -14.21 3.24
C PHE A 74 4.26 -13.40 4.54
N PHE A 75 3.07 -12.91 4.91
CA PHE A 75 2.89 -12.12 6.13
C PHE A 75 2.42 -12.93 7.34
N GLU A 76 2.18 -14.24 7.18
CA GLU A 76 1.72 -15.14 8.25
C GLU A 76 0.36 -14.71 8.87
N LEU A 77 -0.44 -13.98 8.09
CA LEU A 77 -1.74 -13.45 8.50
C LEU A 77 -2.88 -14.42 8.14
N GLU A 78 -3.01 -15.51 8.90
CA GLU A 78 -4.00 -16.54 8.62
C GLU A 78 -5.45 -16.04 8.79
N GLY A 79 -6.27 -16.20 7.76
CA GLY A 79 -7.68 -15.81 7.79
C GLY A 79 -7.93 -14.31 7.68
N ILE A 80 -6.88 -13.53 7.45
CA ILE A 80 -6.94 -12.09 7.27
C ILE A 80 -6.67 -11.79 5.79
N ALA A 81 -7.38 -10.78 5.28
CA ALA A 81 -7.17 -10.22 3.95
C ALA A 81 -6.94 -8.71 4.08
N ILE A 82 -6.24 -8.14 3.10
CA ILE A 82 -5.99 -6.70 3.03
C ILE A 82 -6.70 -6.13 1.79
N PRO A 83 -8.02 -5.85 1.86
CA PRO A 83 -8.83 -5.46 0.71
C PRO A 83 -8.87 -3.93 0.51
N HIS A 84 -7.86 -3.19 0.98
CA HIS A 84 -7.91 -1.73 1.07
C HIS A 84 -6.69 -1.04 0.48
N GLY A 85 -6.95 0.19 0.08
CA GLY A 85 -5.96 1.20 -0.23
C GLY A 85 -4.95 0.77 -1.28
N THR A 86 -3.85 1.50 -1.29
CA THR A 86 -2.87 1.42 -2.37
C THR A 86 -2.14 0.09 -2.44
N SER A 87 -2.05 -0.63 -1.32
CA SER A 87 -1.46 -1.98 -1.30
C SER A 87 -2.22 -2.97 -2.18
N ALA A 88 -3.55 -2.98 -2.11
CA ALA A 88 -4.35 -3.99 -2.81
C ALA A 88 -4.24 -3.85 -4.34
N TYR A 89 -4.44 -2.65 -4.88
CA TYR A 89 -4.44 -2.46 -6.33
C TYR A 89 -3.05 -2.31 -6.95
N MET A 90 -2.05 -1.80 -6.22
CA MET A 90 -0.67 -1.80 -6.72
C MET A 90 -0.08 -3.22 -6.80
N GLY A 91 -0.62 -4.16 -6.01
CA GLY A 91 -0.29 -5.58 -6.13
C GLY A 91 -0.50 -6.12 -7.54
N LEU A 92 -1.51 -5.64 -8.29
CA LEU A 92 -1.76 -6.09 -9.67
C LEU A 92 -0.60 -5.76 -10.60
N ILE A 93 -0.03 -4.56 -10.45
CA ILE A 93 1.15 -4.12 -11.22
C ILE A 93 2.33 -5.04 -10.88
N ALA A 94 2.53 -5.36 -9.60
CA ALA A 94 3.58 -6.26 -9.19
C ALA A 94 3.42 -7.68 -9.77
N VAL A 95 2.18 -8.21 -9.85
CA VAL A 95 1.91 -9.51 -10.48
C VAL A 95 2.23 -9.47 -11.97
N LEU A 96 1.86 -8.40 -12.68
CA LEU A 96 2.19 -8.23 -14.09
C LEU A 96 3.71 -8.20 -14.30
N VAL A 97 4.42 -7.42 -13.48
CA VAL A 97 5.88 -7.31 -13.54
C VAL A 97 6.53 -8.66 -13.22
N ASP A 98 6.06 -9.38 -12.21
CA ASP A 98 6.59 -10.71 -11.86
C ASP A 98 6.42 -11.70 -13.02
N ALA A 99 5.24 -11.70 -13.66
CA ALA A 99 4.96 -12.54 -14.82
C ALA A 99 5.83 -12.20 -16.04
N ILE A 100 6.22 -10.94 -16.21
CA ILE A 100 7.18 -10.51 -17.24
C ILE A 100 8.59 -10.97 -16.87
N ILE A 101 9.03 -10.73 -15.64
CA ILE A 101 10.37 -11.10 -15.16
C ILE A 101 10.59 -12.61 -15.29
N GLU A 102 9.60 -13.44 -14.95
CA GLU A 102 9.68 -14.90 -15.07
C GLU A 102 10.00 -15.38 -16.50
N LYS A 103 9.55 -14.63 -17.51
CA LYS A 103 9.79 -14.96 -18.93
C LYS A 103 11.18 -14.54 -19.43
N ILE A 104 11.92 -13.72 -18.70
CA ILE A 104 13.24 -13.23 -19.11
C ILE A 104 14.31 -14.16 -18.52
N PRO A 105 14.96 -15.01 -19.36
CA PRO A 105 15.99 -15.92 -18.88
C PRO A 105 17.18 -15.15 -18.30
N GLY A 106 17.64 -15.57 -17.12
CA GLY A 106 18.74 -14.92 -16.39
C GLY A 106 18.22 -13.95 -15.33
N VAL A 107 17.36 -13.00 -15.72
CA VAL A 107 16.73 -12.05 -14.77
C VAL A 107 15.82 -12.77 -13.80
N ASN A 108 15.06 -13.78 -14.26
CA ASN A 108 14.22 -14.61 -13.40
C ASN A 108 15.00 -15.36 -12.29
N ARG A 109 16.30 -15.60 -12.47
CA ARG A 109 17.16 -16.28 -11.49
C ARG A 109 17.73 -15.34 -10.42
N ILE A 110 17.63 -14.02 -10.61
CA ILE A 110 18.15 -13.04 -9.65
C ILE A 110 17.30 -13.10 -8.38
N LYS A 111 17.88 -13.65 -7.31
CA LYS A 111 17.31 -13.68 -5.96
C LYS A 111 18.17 -12.80 -5.08
N PHE A 112 17.58 -11.70 -4.63
CA PHE A 112 18.21 -10.77 -3.72
C PHE A 112 17.16 -10.34 -2.70
N SER A 113 17.30 -10.78 -1.45
CA SER A 113 16.44 -10.40 -0.33
C SER A 113 17.21 -9.61 0.72
N ALA A 114 16.51 -8.99 1.66
CA ALA A 114 17.14 -8.37 2.83
C ALA A 114 17.94 -9.40 3.65
N ASP A 115 17.46 -10.64 3.74
CA ASP A 115 18.13 -11.71 4.47
C ASP A 115 19.45 -12.14 3.80
N ASP A 116 19.52 -12.07 2.46
CA ASP A 116 20.76 -12.33 1.73
C ASP A 116 21.81 -11.25 2.00
N ILE A 117 21.39 -9.99 2.20
CA ILE A 117 22.27 -8.90 2.65
C ILE A 117 22.80 -9.24 4.05
N GLN A 118 21.94 -9.66 4.98
CA GLN A 118 22.35 -10.07 6.32
C GLN A 118 23.35 -11.23 6.30
N ARG A 119 23.09 -12.27 5.49
CA ARG A 119 23.98 -13.43 5.37
C ARG A 119 25.34 -13.08 4.78
N LYS A 120 25.39 -12.15 3.83
CA LYS A 120 26.63 -11.78 3.13
C LYS A 120 27.45 -10.71 3.83
N PHE A 121 26.80 -9.75 4.51
CA PHE A 121 27.44 -8.60 5.14
C PHE A 121 27.46 -8.68 6.68
N GLY A 122 26.93 -9.75 7.28
CA GLY A 122 26.96 -9.99 8.72
C GLY A 122 26.24 -8.89 9.51
N PRO A 123 26.86 -8.29 10.55
CA PRO A 123 26.24 -7.23 11.35
C PRO A 123 25.76 -6.00 10.54
N PHE A 124 26.35 -5.77 9.35
CA PHE A 124 25.95 -4.67 8.48
C PHE A 124 24.64 -4.91 7.73
N GLY A 125 24.19 -6.16 7.61
CA GLY A 125 22.91 -6.48 7.00
C GLY A 125 21.79 -6.69 8.01
N GLU A 126 22.02 -6.45 9.30
CA GLU A 126 20.92 -6.43 10.28
C GLU A 126 19.92 -5.31 9.95
N PRO A 127 18.61 -5.52 10.18
CA PRO A 127 17.58 -4.52 9.91
C PRO A 127 17.88 -3.14 10.50
N VAL A 128 18.44 -3.11 11.72
CA VAL A 128 18.82 -1.86 12.41
C VAL A 128 19.92 -1.14 11.63
N THR A 129 20.96 -1.86 11.22
CA THR A 129 22.08 -1.29 10.45
C THR A 129 21.62 -0.84 9.07
N VAL A 130 20.78 -1.61 8.39
CA VAL A 130 20.16 -1.22 7.11
C VAL A 130 19.37 0.08 7.28
N GLY A 131 18.54 0.17 8.33
CA GLY A 131 17.82 1.39 8.67
C GLY A 131 18.75 2.58 8.92
N PHE A 132 19.82 2.37 9.69
CA PHE A 132 20.80 3.40 10.00
C PHE A 132 21.50 3.93 8.73
N VAL A 133 22.03 3.03 7.90
CA VAL A 133 22.72 3.40 6.65
C VAL A 133 21.77 4.12 5.70
N MET A 134 20.51 3.66 5.58
CA MET A 134 19.53 4.36 4.75
C MET A 134 19.22 5.75 5.29
N GLY A 135 19.08 5.93 6.61
CA GLY A 135 18.86 7.25 7.17
C GLY A 135 20.05 8.19 7.00
N LEU A 136 21.30 7.68 7.00
CA LEU A 136 22.47 8.48 6.64
C LEU A 136 22.39 8.95 5.18
N ILE A 137 22.14 8.03 4.24
CA ILE A 137 22.05 8.34 2.80
C ILE A 137 20.94 9.37 2.56
N ILE A 138 19.75 9.13 3.12
CA ILE A 138 18.61 10.04 2.96
C ILE A 138 18.92 11.41 3.55
N GLY A 139 19.52 11.47 4.74
CA GLY A 139 19.85 12.73 5.40
C GLY A 139 20.86 13.57 4.59
N ILE A 140 21.87 12.91 4.03
CA ILE A 140 22.88 13.57 3.18
C ILE A 140 22.23 14.08 1.89
N LEU A 141 21.44 13.25 1.22
CA LEU A 141 20.73 13.64 0.00
C LEU A 141 19.73 14.78 0.24
N ALA A 142 19.13 14.84 1.42
CA ALA A 142 18.24 15.92 1.83
C ALA A 142 18.97 17.22 2.23
N GLY A 143 20.31 17.22 2.25
CA GLY A 143 21.12 18.39 2.63
C GLY A 143 21.02 18.75 4.11
N TYR A 144 20.72 17.80 4.99
CA TYR A 144 20.68 18.05 6.43
C TYR A 144 22.08 18.30 6.99
N ASP A 145 22.15 19.03 8.11
CA ASP A 145 23.38 19.19 8.87
C ASP A 145 23.79 17.85 9.53
N VAL A 146 25.04 17.74 9.98
CA VAL A 146 25.57 16.49 10.56
C VAL A 146 24.67 15.97 11.69
N LYS A 147 24.14 16.87 12.52
CA LYS A 147 23.20 16.52 13.59
C LYS A 147 21.90 15.95 13.02
N GLY A 148 21.28 16.61 12.04
CA GLY A 148 20.07 16.14 11.38
C GLY A 148 20.25 14.79 10.67
N VAL A 149 21.37 14.60 9.99
CA VAL A 149 21.72 13.33 9.33
C VAL A 149 21.81 12.18 10.34
N LEU A 150 22.57 12.37 11.43
CA LEU A 150 22.72 11.34 12.47
C LEU A 150 21.38 11.08 13.20
N GLN A 151 20.58 12.12 13.46
CA GLN A 151 19.25 11.95 14.05
C GLN A 151 18.32 11.14 13.14
N LEU A 152 18.35 11.39 11.82
CA LEU A 152 17.55 10.63 10.88
C LEU A 152 18.00 9.16 10.84
N ALA A 153 19.30 8.90 10.77
CA ALA A 153 19.87 7.56 10.81
C ALA A 153 19.46 6.77 12.07
N VAL A 154 19.50 7.40 13.25
CA VAL A 154 19.05 6.73 14.48
C VAL A 154 17.54 6.49 14.46
N LYS A 155 16.73 7.44 13.98
CA LYS A 155 15.27 7.28 13.88
C LYS A 155 14.89 6.14 12.92
N THR A 156 15.49 6.07 11.74
CA THR A 156 15.20 5.00 10.77
C THR A 156 15.64 3.63 11.27
N ALA A 157 16.80 3.55 11.94
CA ALA A 157 17.25 2.33 12.62
C ALA A 157 16.27 1.89 13.72
N ALA A 158 15.79 2.85 14.53
CA ALA A 158 14.78 2.58 15.55
C ALA A 158 13.47 2.08 14.94
N VAL A 159 13.00 2.67 13.83
CA VAL A 159 11.80 2.19 13.12
C VAL A 159 11.97 0.74 12.66
N MET A 160 13.11 0.39 12.06
CA MET A 160 13.41 -0.99 11.65
C MET A 160 13.41 -1.99 12.81
N LEU A 161 13.79 -1.53 14.01
CA LEU A 161 13.76 -2.36 15.23
C LEU A 161 12.35 -2.45 15.83
N LEU A 162 11.64 -1.33 15.91
CA LEU A 162 10.42 -1.18 16.69
C LEU A 162 9.17 -1.58 15.93
N MET A 163 9.06 -1.28 14.63
CA MET A 163 7.84 -1.56 13.85
C MET A 163 7.42 -3.03 13.91
N PRO A 164 8.31 -4.02 13.64
CA PRO A 164 7.93 -5.43 13.76
C PRO A 164 7.53 -5.83 15.19
N ARG A 165 8.15 -5.22 16.21
CA ARG A 165 7.89 -5.50 17.63
C ARG A 165 6.56 -4.93 18.12
N VAL A 166 6.13 -3.80 17.58
CA VAL A 166 4.84 -3.18 17.92
C VAL A 166 3.69 -3.88 17.20
N ILE A 167 3.89 -4.29 15.95
CA ILE A 167 2.82 -4.89 15.14
C ILE A 167 2.57 -6.36 15.52
N LYS A 168 3.59 -7.12 15.90
CA LYS A 168 3.43 -8.54 16.23
C LYS A 168 2.36 -8.81 17.31
N PRO A 169 2.34 -8.14 18.48
CA PRO A 169 1.27 -8.32 19.47
C PRO A 169 -0.13 -7.99 18.92
N ILE A 170 -0.24 -7.03 18.00
CA ILE A 170 -1.50 -6.67 17.34
C ILE A 170 -1.95 -7.82 16.44
N MET A 171 -1.05 -8.38 15.63
CA MET A 171 -1.34 -9.55 14.78
C MET A 171 -1.76 -10.77 15.62
N ASP A 172 -1.03 -11.04 16.70
CA ASP A 172 -1.30 -12.15 17.63
C ASP A 172 -2.67 -11.98 18.31
N GLY A 173 -3.06 -10.75 18.66
CA GLY A 173 -4.36 -10.42 19.24
C GLY A 173 -5.53 -10.49 18.25
N LEU A 174 -5.29 -10.14 16.98
CA LEU A 174 -6.33 -10.16 15.93
C LEU A 174 -6.61 -11.58 15.41
N THR A 175 -5.60 -12.45 15.37
CA THR A 175 -5.71 -13.83 14.88
C THR A 175 -6.85 -14.64 15.55
N PRO A 176 -6.97 -14.71 16.90
CA PRO A 176 -8.06 -15.45 17.54
C PRO A 176 -9.43 -14.83 17.28
N ILE A 177 -9.52 -13.50 17.20
CA ILE A 177 -10.76 -12.78 16.87
C ILE A 177 -11.19 -13.14 15.44
N ALA A 178 -10.26 -13.09 14.49
CA ALA A 178 -10.51 -13.45 13.11
C ALA A 178 -10.96 -14.92 13.01
N LYS A 179 -10.28 -15.84 13.70
CA LYS A 179 -10.67 -17.26 13.75
C LYS A 179 -12.09 -17.47 14.29
N GLN A 180 -12.47 -16.79 15.36
CA GLN A 180 -13.81 -16.91 15.94
C GLN A 180 -14.89 -16.29 15.03
N ALA A 181 -14.62 -15.11 14.46
CA ALA A 181 -15.52 -14.45 13.52
C ALA A 181 -15.77 -15.35 12.29
N ARG A 182 -14.69 -15.91 11.72
CA ARG A 182 -14.75 -16.88 10.61
C ARG A 182 -15.57 -18.10 10.96
N SER A 183 -15.33 -18.71 12.13
CA SER A 183 -16.09 -19.88 12.59
C SER A 183 -17.59 -19.61 12.70
N ARG A 184 -17.99 -18.46 13.26
CA ARG A 184 -19.40 -18.04 13.34
C ARG A 184 -20.03 -17.81 11.96
N LEU A 185 -19.31 -17.12 11.07
CA LEU A 185 -19.76 -16.87 9.71
C LEU A 185 -19.91 -18.17 8.93
N GLN A 186 -18.96 -19.09 9.07
CA GLN A 186 -18.99 -20.38 8.39
C GLN A 186 -20.11 -21.29 8.91
N ALA A 187 -20.40 -21.25 10.21
CA ALA A 187 -21.56 -21.94 10.79
C ALA A 187 -22.90 -21.38 10.28
N LYS A 188 -23.00 -20.06 10.08
CA LYS A 188 -24.24 -19.39 9.66
C LYS A 188 -24.49 -19.46 8.15
N PHE A 189 -23.44 -19.34 7.34
CA PHE A 189 -23.57 -19.20 5.89
C PHE A 189 -23.14 -20.43 5.10
N GLY A 190 -22.40 -21.38 5.69
CA GLY A 190 -22.01 -22.65 5.09
C GLY A 190 -21.15 -22.54 3.81
N GLY A 191 -20.37 -23.57 3.50
CA GLY A 191 -19.81 -23.76 2.15
C GLY A 191 -18.71 -22.83 1.65
N GLN A 192 -18.24 -21.84 2.42
CA GLN A 192 -17.09 -21.00 2.03
C GLN A 192 -16.19 -20.62 3.21
N GLU A 193 -14.88 -20.59 2.96
CA GLU A 193 -13.87 -20.16 3.92
C GLU A 193 -13.79 -18.63 3.91
N PHE A 194 -14.45 -17.98 4.88
CA PHE A 194 -14.43 -16.52 5.00
C PHE A 194 -13.07 -15.99 5.43
N LEU A 195 -12.78 -14.73 5.07
CA LEU A 195 -11.60 -13.97 5.44
C LEU A 195 -12.04 -12.66 6.11
N ILE A 196 -11.26 -12.13 7.04
CA ILE A 196 -11.53 -10.84 7.69
C ILE A 196 -10.68 -9.76 7.02
N GLY A 197 -11.33 -8.74 6.44
CA GLY A 197 -10.66 -7.61 5.81
C GLY A 197 -10.17 -6.60 6.85
N LEU A 198 -8.87 -6.28 6.83
CA LEU A 198 -8.20 -5.40 7.79
C LEU A 198 -7.23 -4.41 7.10
N ASP A 199 -6.78 -3.43 7.88
CA ASP A 199 -5.91 -2.33 7.46
C ASP A 199 -4.54 -2.81 6.92
N PRO A 200 -4.05 -2.25 5.80
CA PRO A 200 -2.76 -2.58 5.21
C PRO A 200 -1.55 -2.26 6.09
N ALA A 201 -1.70 -1.49 7.18
CA ALA A 201 -0.64 -1.18 8.13
C ALA A 201 -0.07 -2.44 8.80
N LEU A 202 -0.86 -3.53 8.87
CA LEU A 202 -0.37 -4.82 9.32
C LEU A 202 0.81 -5.32 8.46
N LEU A 203 0.84 -5.00 7.16
CA LEU A 203 1.90 -5.40 6.25
C LEU A 203 3.23 -4.68 6.53
N LEU A 204 3.17 -3.50 7.13
CA LEU A 204 4.36 -2.73 7.53
C LEU A 204 5.09 -3.35 8.73
N GLY A 205 4.52 -4.38 9.36
CA GLY A 205 5.20 -5.17 10.39
C GLY A 205 6.31 -6.06 9.84
N HIS A 206 6.33 -6.30 8.53
CA HIS A 206 7.33 -7.16 7.91
C HIS A 206 8.58 -6.38 7.50
N THR A 207 9.74 -6.80 8.00
CA THR A 207 11.02 -6.12 7.79
C THR A 207 11.35 -5.86 6.32
N ALA A 208 11.07 -6.83 5.42
CA ALA A 208 11.31 -6.64 3.99
C ALA A 208 10.49 -5.49 3.39
N VAL A 209 9.27 -5.25 3.89
CA VAL A 209 8.44 -4.12 3.47
C VAL A 209 9.05 -2.81 3.97
N VAL A 210 9.45 -2.75 5.23
CA VAL A 210 10.10 -1.55 5.79
C VAL A 210 11.41 -1.24 5.05
N SER A 211 12.25 -2.24 4.79
CA SER A 211 13.48 -2.10 4.01
C SER A 211 13.20 -1.54 2.61
N ALA A 212 12.25 -2.14 1.88
CA ALA A 212 11.87 -1.64 0.55
C ALA A 212 11.36 -0.19 0.64
N SER A 213 10.52 0.11 1.63
CA SER A 213 9.98 1.46 1.86
C SER A 213 11.08 2.50 2.04
N LEU A 214 12.09 2.20 2.87
CA LEU A 214 13.21 3.09 3.11
C LEU A 214 14.03 3.37 1.85
N ILE A 215 14.24 2.36 0.99
CA ILE A 215 14.91 2.54 -0.30
C ILE A 215 14.04 3.40 -1.24
N PHE A 216 12.72 3.20 -1.21
CA PHE A 216 11.80 3.95 -2.05
C PHE A 216 11.61 5.40 -1.63
N ILE A 217 11.88 5.81 -0.39
CA ILE A 217 11.79 7.22 0.03
C ILE A 217 12.65 8.14 -0.87
N PRO A 218 13.99 7.98 -0.95
CA PRO A 218 14.81 8.82 -1.83
C PRO A 218 14.58 8.49 -3.31
N LEU A 219 14.32 7.22 -3.64
CA LEU A 219 14.12 6.81 -5.03
C LEU A 219 12.83 7.40 -5.63
N THR A 220 11.76 7.56 -4.85
CA THR A 220 10.51 8.17 -5.34
C THR A 220 10.70 9.64 -5.66
N ILE A 221 11.56 10.36 -4.91
CA ILE A 221 11.93 11.74 -5.24
C ILE A 221 12.69 11.77 -6.58
N LEU A 222 13.64 10.86 -6.79
CA LEU A 222 14.35 10.76 -8.07
C LEU A 222 13.40 10.42 -9.22
N ILE A 223 12.47 9.48 -9.01
CA ILE A 223 11.44 9.12 -10.00
C ILE A 223 10.57 10.35 -10.30
N ALA A 224 10.16 11.12 -9.29
CA ALA A 224 9.37 12.33 -9.49
C ALA A 224 10.08 13.36 -10.37
N VAL A 225 11.40 13.47 -10.29
CA VAL A 225 12.20 14.33 -11.18
C VAL A 225 12.31 13.76 -12.60
N CYS A 226 12.40 12.43 -12.74
CA CYS A 226 12.60 11.78 -14.04
C CYS A 226 11.31 11.53 -14.84
N VAL A 227 10.15 11.43 -14.19
CA VAL A 227 8.87 11.14 -14.87
C VAL A 227 8.46 12.34 -15.74
N PRO A 228 8.35 12.18 -17.07
CA PRO A 228 8.00 13.29 -17.95
C PRO A 228 6.66 13.90 -17.61
N GLY A 229 6.62 15.23 -17.50
CA GLY A 229 5.40 15.99 -17.23
C GLY A 229 4.94 15.93 -15.77
N ASN A 230 5.65 15.24 -14.86
CA ASN A 230 5.29 15.21 -13.45
C ASN A 230 5.39 16.61 -12.80
N GLN A 231 4.38 16.97 -12.03
CA GLN A 231 4.34 18.22 -11.25
C GLN A 231 4.24 17.97 -9.75
N VAL A 232 4.18 16.70 -9.32
CA VAL A 232 3.98 16.33 -7.92
C VAL A 232 5.30 15.91 -7.29
N LEU A 233 5.67 16.59 -6.20
CA LEU A 233 6.73 16.13 -5.31
C LEU A 233 6.12 15.46 -4.08
N PRO A 234 6.52 14.22 -3.75
CA PRO A 234 5.77 13.35 -2.84
C PRO A 234 6.03 13.60 -1.35
N PHE A 235 6.35 14.84 -0.95
CA PHE A 235 6.80 15.14 0.42
C PHE A 235 5.77 14.75 1.49
N GLY A 236 4.47 14.94 1.21
CA GLY A 236 3.39 14.55 2.12
C GLY A 236 3.15 13.04 2.18
N ASP A 237 3.49 12.32 1.09
CA ASP A 237 3.22 10.89 0.94
C ASP A 237 4.43 10.00 1.28
N LEU A 238 5.61 10.57 1.58
CA LEU A 238 6.83 9.80 1.90
C LEU A 238 6.61 8.81 3.04
N ALA A 239 5.81 9.18 4.04
CA ALA A 239 5.48 8.31 5.18
C ALA A 239 4.58 7.12 4.78
N THR A 240 3.88 7.22 3.66
CA THR A 240 2.92 6.23 3.16
C THR A 240 3.51 5.31 2.07
N ILE A 241 4.74 5.55 1.62
CA ILE A 241 5.43 4.76 0.57
C ILE A 241 5.36 3.25 0.83
N GLY A 242 5.43 2.83 2.09
CA GLY A 242 5.34 1.42 2.44
C GLY A 242 4.04 0.76 1.98
N PHE A 243 2.92 1.48 2.01
CA PHE A 243 1.64 0.96 1.52
C PHE A 243 1.66 0.69 0.01
N PHE A 244 2.36 1.49 -0.79
CA PHE A 244 2.43 1.30 -2.25
C PHE A 244 3.21 0.04 -2.64
N VAL A 245 4.21 -0.34 -1.85
CA VAL A 245 5.10 -1.45 -2.17
C VAL A 245 4.84 -2.72 -1.35
N ALA A 246 4.02 -2.65 -0.28
CA ALA A 246 3.82 -3.76 0.64
C ALA A 246 3.37 -5.04 -0.06
N MET A 247 2.33 -4.97 -0.89
CA MET A 247 1.85 -6.14 -1.61
C MET A 247 2.84 -6.60 -2.69
N ALA A 248 3.56 -5.67 -3.33
CA ALA A 248 4.60 -6.02 -4.30
C ALA A 248 5.71 -6.87 -3.66
N VAL A 249 6.13 -6.52 -2.45
CA VAL A 249 7.11 -7.30 -1.68
C VAL A 249 6.62 -8.73 -1.48
N ALA A 250 5.33 -8.92 -1.15
CA ALA A 250 4.76 -10.24 -0.92
C ALA A 250 4.62 -11.06 -2.21
N VAL A 251 4.16 -10.44 -3.30
CA VAL A 251 4.07 -11.04 -4.64
C VAL A 251 5.45 -11.55 -5.08
N HIS A 252 6.50 -10.75 -4.86
CA HIS A 252 7.88 -11.15 -5.17
C HIS A 252 8.55 -11.98 -4.07
N ARG A 253 7.81 -12.39 -3.03
CA ARG A 253 8.27 -13.22 -1.90
C ARG A 253 9.53 -12.66 -1.24
N GLY A 254 9.58 -11.34 -1.02
CA GLY A 254 10.69 -10.66 -0.38
C GLY A 254 11.90 -10.42 -1.27
N ASN A 255 11.83 -10.73 -2.57
CA ASN A 255 12.89 -10.42 -3.52
C ASN A 255 12.93 -8.90 -3.79
N LEU A 256 13.88 -8.22 -3.17
CA LEU A 256 14.10 -6.79 -3.29
C LEU A 256 14.42 -6.36 -4.72
N PHE A 257 15.15 -7.16 -5.50
CA PHE A 257 15.45 -6.81 -6.90
C PHE A 257 14.16 -6.68 -7.73
N ARG A 258 13.27 -7.67 -7.64
CA ARG A 258 11.97 -7.62 -8.34
C ARG A 258 11.06 -6.53 -7.77
N THR A 259 11.07 -6.37 -6.44
CA THR A 259 10.33 -5.30 -5.76
C THR A 259 10.78 -3.92 -6.22
N LEU A 260 12.08 -3.70 -6.46
CA LEU A 260 12.59 -2.44 -6.96
C LEU A 260 12.06 -2.14 -8.36
N ILE A 261 12.02 -3.13 -9.25
CA ILE A 261 11.46 -2.97 -10.60
C ILE A 261 9.97 -2.61 -10.52
N SER A 262 9.19 -3.40 -9.77
CA SER A 262 7.75 -3.16 -9.60
C SER A 262 7.47 -1.82 -8.95
N GLY A 263 8.19 -1.47 -7.88
CA GLY A 263 8.01 -0.23 -7.17
C GLY A 263 8.38 0.99 -8.02
N VAL A 264 9.42 0.92 -8.86
CA VAL A 264 9.71 2.02 -9.82
C VAL A 264 8.53 2.25 -10.76
N ILE A 265 7.93 1.18 -11.29
CA ILE A 265 6.77 1.27 -12.18
C ILE A 265 5.54 1.80 -11.42
N ILE A 266 5.26 1.27 -10.23
CA ILE A 266 4.17 1.69 -9.35
C ILE A 266 4.28 3.18 -9.03
N MET A 267 5.45 3.64 -8.59
CA MET A 267 5.67 5.05 -8.25
C MET A 267 5.54 5.96 -9.48
N SER A 268 6.08 5.52 -10.62
CA SER A 268 5.99 6.30 -11.87
C SER A 268 4.55 6.49 -12.33
N ILE A 269 3.75 5.41 -12.33
CA ILE A 269 2.33 5.45 -12.67
C ILE A 269 1.58 6.34 -11.68
N THR A 270 1.83 6.16 -10.38
CA THR A 270 1.18 6.91 -9.32
C THR A 270 1.44 8.41 -9.46
N LEU A 271 2.70 8.83 -9.66
CA LEU A 271 3.07 10.24 -9.83
C LEU A 271 2.48 10.84 -11.10
N TRP A 272 2.46 10.06 -12.18
CA TRP A 272 1.85 10.49 -13.43
C TRP A 272 0.34 10.74 -13.28
N ILE A 273 -0.39 9.82 -12.65
CA ILE A 273 -1.83 9.97 -12.37
C ILE A 273 -2.07 11.12 -11.39
N ALA A 274 -1.26 11.23 -10.33
CA ALA A 274 -1.35 12.31 -9.36
C ALA A 274 -1.19 13.69 -10.01
N THR A 275 -0.36 13.78 -11.05
CA THR A 275 -0.21 15.02 -11.83
C THR A 275 -1.46 15.36 -12.64
N GLN A 276 -2.15 14.36 -13.19
CA GLN A 276 -3.39 14.59 -13.95
C GLN A 276 -4.56 15.00 -13.05
N THR A 277 -4.56 14.55 -11.78
CA THR A 277 -5.67 14.80 -10.86
C THR A 277 -5.52 16.07 -10.02
N ILE A 278 -4.42 16.83 -10.14
CA ILE A 278 -4.14 18.06 -9.37
C ILE A 278 -5.34 19.01 -9.35
N GLY A 279 -5.97 19.25 -10.52
CA GLY A 279 -7.10 20.16 -10.63
C GLY A 279 -8.31 19.72 -9.81
N LEU A 280 -8.71 18.45 -9.95
CA LEU A 280 -9.83 17.89 -9.21
C LEU A 280 -9.54 17.78 -7.72
N HIS A 281 -8.31 17.42 -7.36
CA HIS A 281 -7.86 17.33 -5.97
C HIS A 281 -7.87 18.69 -5.29
N THR A 282 -7.41 19.73 -5.99
CA THR A 282 -7.43 21.12 -5.50
C THR A 282 -8.86 21.61 -5.29
N GLN A 283 -9.78 21.32 -6.22
CA GLN A 283 -11.20 21.65 -6.05
C GLN A 283 -11.82 20.91 -4.86
N LEU A 284 -11.49 19.62 -4.69
CA LEU A 284 -11.97 18.85 -3.55
C LEU A 284 -11.47 19.44 -2.21
N ALA A 285 -10.19 19.82 -2.14
CA ALA A 285 -9.61 20.48 -0.97
C ALA A 285 -10.25 21.85 -0.70
N ALA A 286 -10.57 22.62 -1.74
CA ALA A 286 -11.30 23.89 -1.61
C ALA A 286 -12.70 23.67 -1.03
N ASN A 287 -13.44 22.69 -1.57
CA ASN A 287 -14.78 22.34 -1.08
C ASN A 287 -14.78 21.84 0.36
N ALA A 288 -13.69 21.19 0.79
CA ALA A 288 -13.49 20.74 2.16
C ALA A 288 -13.01 21.85 3.12
N GLY A 289 -12.74 23.07 2.63
CA GLY A 289 -12.19 24.16 3.43
C GLY A 289 -10.72 23.95 3.85
N ALA A 290 -10.02 23.02 3.21
CA ALA A 290 -8.64 22.65 3.53
C ALA A 290 -7.61 23.40 2.66
N LEU A 291 -8.05 24.18 1.67
CA LEU A 291 -7.17 24.88 0.73
C LEU A 291 -6.71 26.23 1.31
N LYS A 292 -5.39 26.46 1.33
CA LYS A 292 -4.82 27.79 1.57
C LYS A 292 -4.99 28.66 0.32
N ALA A 293 -5.20 29.96 0.48
CA ALA A 293 -5.44 30.88 -0.64
C ALA A 293 -4.36 30.76 -1.73
N GLY A 294 -4.79 30.49 -2.97
CA GLY A 294 -3.89 30.31 -4.13
C GLY A 294 -3.09 29.01 -4.15
N GLY A 295 -3.34 28.09 -3.21
CA GLY A 295 -2.65 26.80 -3.15
C GLY A 295 -3.15 25.80 -4.19
N MET A 296 -2.29 24.87 -4.58
CA MET A 296 -2.65 23.63 -5.26
C MET A 296 -2.39 22.46 -4.32
N VAL A 297 -3.22 21.42 -4.41
CA VAL A 297 -3.09 20.21 -3.60
C VAL A 297 -3.01 19.02 -4.53
N ALA A 298 -2.06 18.14 -4.26
CA ALA A 298 -1.89 16.85 -4.91
C ALA A 298 -1.49 15.82 -3.85
N SER A 299 -1.83 14.56 -4.08
CA SER A 299 -1.33 13.45 -3.27
C SER A 299 -1.12 12.22 -4.14
N MET A 300 -0.17 11.38 -3.74
CA MET A 300 0.07 10.10 -4.40
C MET A 300 -0.99 9.07 -4.03
N ASP A 301 -1.36 8.97 -2.74
CA ASP A 301 -2.16 7.84 -2.26
C ASP A 301 -3.54 7.78 -2.91
N GLN A 302 -4.24 8.91 -2.95
CA GLN A 302 -5.55 9.00 -3.62
C GLN A 302 -5.49 9.70 -4.96
N GLY A 303 -4.74 10.80 -5.09
CA GLY A 303 -4.62 11.50 -6.36
C GLY A 303 -3.91 10.66 -7.42
N GLY A 304 -3.02 9.75 -7.02
CA GLY A 304 -2.31 8.83 -7.91
C GLY A 304 -2.92 7.44 -8.01
N SER A 305 -4.12 7.22 -7.47
CA SER A 305 -4.78 5.92 -7.50
C SER A 305 -5.24 5.55 -8.92
N PRO A 306 -4.76 4.45 -9.53
CA PRO A 306 -5.15 4.05 -10.89
C PRO A 306 -6.60 3.62 -11.06
N ILE A 307 -7.33 3.44 -9.95
CA ILE A 307 -8.75 3.09 -9.98
C ILE A 307 -9.62 4.35 -10.12
N THR A 308 -9.12 5.49 -9.64
CA THR A 308 -9.90 6.72 -9.48
C THR A 308 -9.78 7.62 -10.69
#